data_AF-A0A1B6H473-F1
#
_entry.id   AF-A0A1B6H473-F1
#
_cell.length_a   1.000
_cell.length_b   1.000
_cell.length_c   1.000
_cell.angle_alpha   90.00
_cell.angle_beta   90.00
_cell.angle_gamma   90.00
#
_symmetry.space_group_name_H-M   'P 1'
#
loop_
_entity.id
_entity.type
_entity.pdbx_description
1 polymer ?
#
loop_
_entity_poly.entity_id
_entity_poly.type
_entity_poly.pdbx_seq_one_letter_code
_entity_poly.pdbx_strand_id
1 'polypeptide(L)'
;YCDQDFEAEFVDVLNQQCYRYLQQRKEKTIPVAAKSGPLVAQTMAYATSKDVWKFITELGISKVQLSEDDIRTILDTLLYDGKVERILNVTGEYLYQAMESYLPPPGIVRMPCGICPVMRNCSEIGAVNPTKCTYLSEWLS
;
A
#
# COMPACT_ATOMS: atom_id res chain seq x y z
N TYR A 1 -25.49 14.72 -9.06
CA TYR A 1 -24.17 14.52 -8.42
C TYR A 1 -23.79 13.07 -8.72
N CYS A 2 -23.27 12.81 -9.90
CA CYS A 2 -22.94 11.45 -10.37
C CYS A 2 -22.04 11.60 -11.61
N ASP A 3 -20.79 12.02 -11.43
CA ASP A 3 -19.87 12.15 -12.57
C ASP A 3 -18.44 11.66 -12.31
N GLN A 4 -18.04 11.26 -11.09
CA GLN A 4 -16.67 10.81 -10.83
C GLN A 4 -16.52 9.76 -9.70
N ASP A 5 -17.57 9.01 -9.35
CA ASP A 5 -17.40 7.89 -8.44
C ASP A 5 -16.95 6.66 -9.24
N PHE A 6 -15.65 6.35 -9.15
CA PHE A 6 -15.16 5.05 -9.59
C PHE A 6 -15.73 3.95 -8.71
N GLU A 7 -16.09 2.82 -9.31
CA GLU A 7 -16.45 1.63 -8.55
C GLU A 7 -15.26 1.18 -7.69
N ALA A 8 -15.52 0.81 -6.43
CA ALA A 8 -14.47 0.46 -5.47
C ALA A 8 -13.54 -0.65 -5.98
N GLU A 9 -14.10 -1.67 -6.65
CA GLU A 9 -13.34 -2.76 -7.26
C GLU A 9 -12.35 -2.26 -8.33
N PHE A 10 -12.75 -1.25 -9.10
CA PHE A 10 -11.88 -0.67 -10.12
C PHE A 10 -10.72 0.12 -9.50
N VAL A 11 -11.00 0.91 -8.46
CA VAL A 11 -9.98 1.63 -7.69
C VAL A 11 -8.97 0.66 -7.07
N ASP A 12 -9.44 -0.47 -6.52
CA ASP A 12 -8.59 -1.49 -5.94
C ASP A 12 -7.66 -2.11 -6.99
N VAL A 13 -8.16 -2.38 -8.20
CA VAL A 13 -7.33 -2.88 -9.30
C VAL A 13 -6.27 -1.83 -9.68
N LEU A 14 -6.63 -0.56 -9.82
CA LEU A 14 -5.68 0.51 -10.12
C LEU A 14 -4.61 0.65 -9.03
N ASN A 15 -5.01 0.63 -7.76
CA ASN A 15 -4.12 0.68 -6.61
C ASN A 15 -3.09 -0.46 -6.65
N GLN A 16 -3.56 -1.69 -6.87
CA GLN A 16 -2.71 -2.87 -6.99
C GLN A 16 -1.72 -2.76 -8.16
N GLN A 17 -2.18 -2.31 -9.34
CA GLN A 17 -1.28 -2.20 -10.50
C GLN A 17 -0.27 -1.06 -10.36
N CYS A 18 -0.66 0.07 -9.78
CA CYS A 18 0.26 1.18 -9.49
C CYS A 18 1.36 0.73 -8.51
N TYR A 19 0.97 0.02 -7.44
CA TYR A 19 1.94 -0.48 -6.46
C TYR A 19 2.87 -1.53 -7.08
N ARG A 20 2.32 -2.48 -7.85
CA ARG A 20 3.09 -3.53 -8.53
C ARG A 20 4.14 -2.96 -9.48
N TYR A 21 3.81 -1.90 -10.20
CA TYR A 21 4.77 -1.20 -11.07
C TYR A 21 5.99 -0.70 -10.28
N LEU A 22 5.74 -0.01 -9.16
CA LEU A 22 6.79 0.55 -8.30
C LEU A 22 7.63 -0.55 -7.63
N GLN A 23 7.00 -1.66 -7.20
CA GLN A 23 7.71 -2.81 -6.66
C GLN A 23 8.67 -3.43 -7.68
N GLN A 24 8.17 -3.73 -8.89
CA GLN A 24 8.98 -4.30 -9.96
C GLN A 24 10.14 -3.39 -10.35
N ARG A 25 9.91 -2.08 -10.34
CA ARG A 25 10.96 -1.10 -10.64
C ARG A 25 12.06 -1.13 -9.58
N LYS A 26 11.71 -1.21 -8.29
CA LYS A 26 12.65 -1.37 -7.17
C LYS A 26 13.40 -2.71 -7.21
N GLU A 27 12.72 -3.82 -7.50
CA GLU A 27 13.36 -5.13 -7.63
C GLU A 27 14.43 -5.14 -8.74
N LYS A 28 14.15 -4.49 -9.87
CA LYS A 28 15.11 -4.34 -10.98
C LYS A 28 16.37 -3.57 -10.60
N THR A 29 16.36 -2.77 -9.53
CA THR A 29 17.54 -2.03 -9.09
C THR A 29 18.50 -2.87 -8.25
N ILE A 30 18.08 -4.02 -7.74
CA ILE A 30 18.92 -4.94 -6.95
C ILE A 30 20.22 -5.31 -7.69
N PRO A 31 20.19 -5.83 -8.94
CA PRO A 31 21.41 -6.13 -9.68
C PRO A 31 22.21 -4.87 -10.07
N VAL A 32 21.56 -3.71 -10.19
CA VAL A 32 22.21 -2.43 -10.52
C VAL A 32 23.00 -1.91 -9.33
N ALA A 33 22.48 -2.05 -8.11
CA ALA A 33 23.17 -1.63 -6.89
C ALA A 33 24.54 -2.31 -6.75
N ALA A 34 24.62 -3.60 -7.09
CA ALA A 34 25.85 -4.37 -7.05
C ALA A 34 26.86 -3.98 -8.15
N LYS A 35 26.39 -3.54 -9.33
CA LYS A 35 27.24 -3.25 -10.51
C LYS A 35 27.64 -1.78 -10.63
N SER A 36 26.70 -0.87 -10.36
CA SER A 36 26.80 0.56 -10.64
C SER A 36 26.71 1.43 -9.38
N GLY A 37 26.51 0.81 -8.21
CA GLY A 37 26.48 1.45 -6.91
C GLY A 37 25.07 1.85 -6.42
N PRO A 38 24.94 2.14 -5.10
CA PRO A 38 23.65 2.33 -4.45
C PRO A 38 22.92 3.61 -4.87
N LEU A 39 23.65 4.69 -5.18
CA LEU A 39 23.04 5.97 -5.58
C LEU A 39 22.31 5.88 -6.94
N VAL A 40 22.93 5.17 -7.90
CA VAL A 40 22.34 4.93 -9.22
C VAL A 40 21.10 4.04 -9.09
N ALA A 41 21.20 2.98 -8.28
CA ALA A 41 20.07 2.11 -7.99
C ALA A 41 18.90 2.85 -7.34
N GLN A 42 19.18 3.72 -6.37
CA GLN A 42 18.15 4.54 -5.72
C GLN A 42 17.46 5.47 -6.72
N THR A 43 18.23 6.17 -7.54
CA THR A 43 17.66 7.07 -8.57
C THR A 43 16.78 6.30 -9.57
N MET A 44 17.15 5.07 -9.91
CA MET A 44 16.37 4.20 -10.80
C MET A 44 15.10 3.65 -10.16
N ALA A 45 15.06 3.48 -8.83
CA ALA A 45 13.90 2.91 -8.14
C ALA A 45 12.71 3.88 -8.12
N TYR A 46 12.99 5.18 -8.11
CA TYR A 46 11.98 6.23 -8.20
C TYR A 46 11.33 6.32 -9.59
N ALA A 47 10.05 6.66 -9.62
CA ALA A 47 9.26 6.93 -10.83
C ALA A 47 8.43 8.21 -10.67
N THR A 48 8.15 8.91 -11.77
CA THR A 48 7.21 10.05 -11.78
C THR A 48 5.77 9.55 -11.85
N SER A 49 4.79 10.40 -11.50
CA SER A 49 3.37 10.15 -11.78
C SER A 49 3.09 9.85 -13.25
N LYS A 50 3.81 10.54 -14.16
CA LYS A 50 3.74 10.34 -15.61
C LYS A 50 4.17 8.94 -16.03
N ASP A 51 5.23 8.40 -15.42
CA ASP A 51 5.72 7.05 -15.72
C ASP A 51 4.68 5.99 -15.31
N VAL A 52 4.09 6.14 -14.13
CA VAL A 52 3.03 5.24 -13.64
C VAL A 52 1.78 5.35 -14.51
N TRP A 53 1.38 6.58 -14.86
CA TRP A 53 0.22 6.82 -15.72
C TRP A 53 0.37 6.20 -17.11
N LYS A 54 1.55 6.32 -17.73
CA LYS A 54 1.86 5.65 -19.02
C LYS A 54 1.72 4.15 -18.90
N PHE A 55 2.30 3.55 -17.87
CA PHE A 55 2.22 2.11 -17.63
C PHE A 55 0.77 1.63 -17.48
N ILE A 56 -0.06 2.33 -16.69
CA ILE A 56 -1.47 1.98 -16.50
C ILE A 56 -2.27 2.10 -17.80
N THR A 57 -2.00 3.15 -18.58
CA THR A 57 -2.67 3.38 -19.87
C THR A 57 -2.30 2.28 -20.88
N GLU A 58 -1.01 1.89 -20.94
CA GLU A 58 -0.51 0.84 -21.81
C GLU A 58 -1.02 -0.56 -21.44
N LEU A 59 -1.29 -0.81 -20.16
CA LEU A 59 -1.91 -2.06 -19.70
C LEU A 59 -3.34 -2.24 -20.21
N GLY A 60 -4.04 -1.17 -20.60
CA GLY A 60 -5.37 -1.26 -21.19
C GLY A 60 -6.45 -1.79 -20.24
N ILE A 61 -6.28 -1.60 -18.93
CA ILE A 61 -7.17 -2.14 -17.89
C ILE A 61 -8.53 -1.42 -17.86
N SER A 62 -8.57 -0.17 -18.33
CA SER A 62 -9.79 0.62 -18.36
C SER A 62 -10.13 1.07 -19.77
N LYS A 63 -11.42 1.10 -20.07
CA LYS A 63 -11.97 1.77 -21.27
C LYS A 63 -12.16 3.28 -21.04
N VAL A 64 -12.12 3.72 -19.78
CA VAL A 64 -12.25 5.12 -19.39
C VAL A 64 -10.89 5.80 -19.56
N GLN A 65 -10.91 7.04 -20.05
CA GLN A 65 -9.70 7.86 -20.12
C GLN A 65 -9.27 8.26 -18.70
N LEU A 66 -8.15 7.71 -18.25
CA LEU A 66 -7.52 8.08 -16.98
C LEU A 66 -6.60 9.27 -17.23
N SER A 67 -6.66 10.29 -16.38
CA SER A 67 -5.73 11.42 -16.38
C SER A 67 -4.53 11.17 -15.48
N GLU A 68 -3.47 11.97 -15.62
CA GLU A 68 -2.31 11.91 -14.70
C GLU A 68 -2.71 12.26 -13.26
N ASP A 69 -3.67 13.17 -13.08
CA ASP A 69 -4.18 13.59 -11.78
C ASP A 69 -4.94 12.47 -11.06
N ASP A 70 -5.69 11.65 -11.81
CA ASP A 70 -6.36 10.46 -11.26
C ASP A 70 -5.32 9.48 -10.69
N ILE A 71 -4.26 9.20 -11.46
CA ILE A 71 -3.17 8.33 -11.01
C ILE A 71 -2.43 8.92 -9.82
N ARG A 72 -2.24 10.25 -9.77
CA ARG A 72 -1.65 10.91 -8.61
C ARG A 72 -2.49 10.70 -7.36
N THR A 73 -3.81 10.80 -7.49
CA THR A 73 -4.74 10.53 -6.38
C THR A 73 -4.63 9.08 -5.89
N ILE A 74 -4.52 8.11 -6.82
CA ILE A 74 -4.27 6.70 -6.47
C ILE A 74 -2.90 6.54 -5.78
N LEU A 75 -1.84 7.19 -6.26
CA LEU A 75 -0.51 7.15 -5.62
C LEU A 75 -0.53 7.76 -4.21
N ASP A 76 -1.34 8.80 -3.98
CA ASP A 76 -1.54 9.35 -2.64
C ASP A 76 -2.23 8.34 -1.70
N THR A 77 -3.17 7.51 -2.20
CA THR A 77 -3.73 6.42 -1.38
C THR A 77 -2.65 5.42 -0.94
N LEU A 78 -1.71 5.07 -1.83
CA LEU A 78 -0.60 4.18 -1.51
C LEU A 78 0.39 4.79 -0.52
N LEU A 79 0.56 6.12 -0.56
CA LEU A 79 1.34 6.86 0.42
C LEU A 79 0.66 6.80 1.80
N TYR A 80 -0.66 6.98 1.86
CA TYR A 80 -1.41 6.88 3.12
C TYR A 80 -1.44 5.45 3.69
N ASP A 81 -1.45 4.43 2.83
CA ASP A 81 -1.28 3.02 3.22
C ASP A 81 0.13 2.69 3.76
N GLY A 82 1.10 3.61 3.62
CA GLY A 82 2.51 3.36 3.97
C GLY A 82 3.23 2.38 3.04
N LYS A 83 2.67 2.12 1.85
CA LYS A 83 3.25 1.23 0.83
C LYS A 83 4.21 1.94 -0.11
N VAL A 84 4.12 3.27 -0.21
CA VAL A 84 4.92 4.09 -1.12
C VAL A 84 5.47 5.28 -0.36
N GLU A 85 6.71 5.65 -0.65
CA GLU A 85 7.30 6.93 -0.24
C GLU A 85 7.37 7.89 -1.44
N ARG A 86 7.36 9.20 -1.17
CA ARG A 86 7.58 10.23 -2.20
C ARG A 86 8.64 11.24 -1.80
N ILE A 87 9.39 11.70 -2.79
CA ILE A 87 10.36 12.80 -2.65
C ILE A 87 10.07 13.88 -3.68
N LEU A 88 10.52 15.10 -3.40
CA LEU A 88 10.49 16.20 -4.35
C LEU A 88 11.85 16.28 -5.07
N ASN A 89 11.85 16.28 -6.39
CA ASN A 89 13.07 16.50 -7.15
C ASN A 89 13.41 18.01 -7.26
N VAL A 90 14.55 18.32 -7.89
CA VAL A 90 14.99 19.70 -8.11
C VAL A 90 14.08 20.52 -9.02
N THR A 91 13.23 19.88 -9.83
CA THR A 91 12.26 20.54 -10.71
C THR A 91 10.92 20.78 -10.03
N GLY A 92 10.74 20.33 -8.77
CA GLY A 92 9.48 20.42 -8.04
C GLY A 92 8.46 19.34 -8.39
N GLU A 93 8.87 18.29 -9.12
CA GLU A 93 8.03 17.12 -9.42
C GLU A 93 8.18 16.05 -8.32
N TYR A 94 7.08 15.37 -8.00
CA TYR A 94 7.08 14.25 -7.09
C TYR A 94 7.58 12.97 -7.76
N LEU A 95 8.47 12.28 -7.06
CA LEU A 95 8.97 10.96 -7.41
C LEU A 95 8.51 9.95 -6.35
N TYR A 96 8.04 8.79 -6.80
CA TYR A 96 7.45 7.74 -5.98
C TYR A 96 8.29 6.48 -6.02
N GLN A 97 8.40 5.79 -4.89
CA GLN A 97 9.09 4.51 -4.76
C GLN A 97 8.30 3.56 -3.86
N ALA A 98 8.27 2.27 -4.21
CA ALA A 98 7.68 1.26 -3.32
C ALA A 98 8.48 1.14 -2.01
N MET A 99 7.77 1.12 -0.90
CA MET A 99 8.31 0.95 0.44
C MET A 99 7.85 -0.40 1.00
N GLU A 100 8.74 -1.06 1.73
CA GLU A 100 8.38 -2.24 2.51
C GLU A 100 8.55 -1.90 3.98
N SER A 101 7.63 -2.39 4.82
CA SER A 101 7.80 -2.24 6.27
C SER A 101 9.02 -3.06 6.71
N TYR A 102 10.01 -2.39 7.27
CA TYR A 102 11.19 -3.04 7.85
C TYR A 102 10.85 -3.89 9.08
N LEU A 103 9.73 -3.58 9.73
CA LEU A 103 9.29 -4.29 10.92
C LEU A 103 8.08 -5.19 10.59
N PRO A 104 8.07 -6.43 11.10
CA PRO A 104 6.90 -7.27 11.00
C PRO A 104 5.75 -6.67 11.84
N PRO A 105 4.47 -7.01 11.52
CA PRO A 105 3.35 -6.60 12.35
C PRO A 105 3.53 -7.04 13.81
N PRO A 106 3.29 -6.16 14.79
CA PRO A 106 3.53 -6.45 16.20
C PRO A 106 2.65 -7.59 16.71
N GLY A 107 3.08 -8.29 17.77
CA GLY A 107 2.34 -9.44 18.30
C GLY A 107 0.92 -9.13 18.75
N ILE A 108 0.65 -7.88 19.18
CA ILE A 108 -0.68 -7.46 19.64
C ILE A 108 -1.75 -7.57 18.55
N VAL A 109 -1.43 -7.23 17.29
CA VAL A 109 -2.41 -7.34 16.19
C VAL A 109 -2.56 -8.79 15.70
N ARG A 110 -1.70 -9.71 16.15
CA ARG A 110 -1.74 -11.14 15.79
C ARG A 110 -2.53 -11.98 16.79
N MET A 111 -2.88 -11.41 17.95
CA MET A 111 -3.68 -12.08 18.98
C MET A 111 -5.12 -11.54 18.95
N PRO A 112 -6.13 -12.38 19.26
CA PRO A 112 -7.52 -11.97 19.22
C PRO A 112 -7.82 -10.78 20.15
N CYS A 113 -7.08 -10.65 21.26
CA CYS A 113 -7.27 -9.57 22.23
C CYS A 113 -6.93 -8.17 21.66
N GLY A 114 -5.93 -8.05 20.79
CA GLY A 114 -5.47 -6.74 20.31
C GLY A 114 -6.38 -6.11 19.25
N ILE A 115 -7.30 -6.89 18.68
CA ILE A 115 -8.34 -6.43 17.75
C ILE A 115 -9.75 -6.65 18.31
N CYS A 116 -9.87 -7.04 19.59
CA CYS A 116 -11.14 -7.42 20.18
C CYS A 116 -12.07 -6.19 20.31
N PRO A 117 -13.27 -6.22 19.69
CA PRO A 117 -14.18 -5.08 19.71
C PRO A 117 -14.76 -4.79 21.10
N VAL A 118 -14.73 -5.78 22.00
CA VAL A 118 -15.25 -5.70 23.37
C VAL A 118 -14.16 -5.79 24.43
N MET A 119 -12.89 -5.52 24.07
CA MET A 119 -11.74 -5.63 24.98
C MET A 119 -11.95 -4.86 26.30
N ARG A 120 -12.55 -3.67 26.23
CA ARG A 120 -12.81 -2.82 27.41
C ARG A 120 -13.80 -3.43 28.41
N ASN A 121 -14.61 -4.39 27.97
CA ASN A 121 -15.63 -5.05 28.78
C ASN A 121 -15.15 -6.43 29.28
N CYS A 122 -13.98 -6.88 28.85
CA CYS A 122 -13.43 -8.18 29.24
C CYS A 122 -12.76 -8.09 30.61
N SER A 123 -13.22 -8.90 31.56
CA SER A 123 -12.69 -8.97 32.91
C SER A 123 -12.78 -10.40 33.45
N GLU A 124 -12.11 -10.68 34.58
CA GLU A 124 -12.26 -11.93 35.32
C GLU A 124 -13.70 -12.14 35.83
N ILE A 125 -14.47 -11.04 35.96
CA ILE A 125 -15.85 -11.06 36.44
C ILE A 125 -16.77 -10.45 35.36
N GLY A 126 -17.86 -11.14 35.05
CA GLY A 126 -18.90 -10.64 34.15
C GLY A 126 -19.18 -11.53 32.96
N ALA A 127 -20.07 -11.07 32.07
CA ALA A 127 -20.52 -11.83 30.91
C ALA A 127 -19.42 -12.00 29.84
N VAL A 128 -18.53 -11.00 29.71
CA VAL A 128 -17.38 -11.04 28.80
C VAL A 128 -16.13 -11.31 29.63
N ASN A 129 -15.53 -12.49 29.47
CA ASN A 129 -14.37 -12.93 30.22
C ASN A 129 -13.46 -13.81 29.35
N PRO A 130 -12.16 -13.91 29.66
CA PRO A 130 -11.22 -14.70 28.87
C PRO A 130 -11.53 -16.20 28.89
N THR A 131 -12.09 -16.72 29.98
CA THR A 131 -12.37 -18.16 30.15
C THR A 131 -13.44 -18.68 29.19
N LYS A 132 -14.45 -17.86 28.86
CA LYS A 132 -15.56 -18.19 27.94
C LYS A 132 -15.46 -17.42 26.61
N CYS A 133 -14.28 -16.90 26.28
CA CYS A 133 -14.08 -16.03 25.12
C CYS A 133 -14.16 -16.83 23.80
N THR A 134 -15.19 -16.58 22.99
CA THR A 134 -15.35 -17.22 21.68
C THR A 134 -14.22 -16.86 20.72
N TYR A 135 -13.78 -15.59 20.70
CA TYR A 135 -12.67 -15.14 19.85
C TYR A 135 -11.36 -15.88 20.14
N LEU A 136 -11.09 -16.19 21.41
CA LEU A 136 -9.89 -16.93 21.78
C LEU A 136 -10.02 -18.42 21.46
N SER A 137 -11.19 -19.01 21.71
CA SER A 137 -11.46 -20.42 21.39
C SER A 137 -11.41 -20.69 19.89
N GLU A 138 -12.01 -19.84 19.07
CA GLU A 138 -11.97 -19.94 17.60
C GLU A 138 -10.53 -19.79 17.07
N TRP A 139 -9.74 -18.88 17.66
CA TRP A 139 -8.35 -18.66 17.25
C TRP A 139 -7.42 -19.82 17.60
N LEU A 140 -7.72 -20.58 18.66
CA LEU A 140 -6.94 -21.75 19.09
C LEU A 140 -7.38 -23.07 18.43
N SER A 141 -8.47 -23.07 17.68
CA SER A 141 -9.01 -24.25 16.98
C SER A 141 -8.29 -24.50 15.66
#